data_AF-A0A4Y8TZ91-F1
#
_entry.id   AF-A0A4Y8TZ91-F1
#
_cell.length_a   1.000
_cell.length_b   1.000
_cell.length_c   1.000
_cell.angle_alpha   90.00
_cell.angle_beta   90.00
_cell.angle_gamma   90.00
#
_symmetry.space_group_name_H-M   'P 1'
#
loop_
_entity.id
_entity.type
_entity.pdbx_description
1 polymer ?
#
loop_
_entity_poly.entity_id
_entity_poly.type
_entity_poly.pdbx_seq_one_letter_code
_entity_poly.pdbx_strand_id
1 'polypeptide(L)'
;MDYDFILRTLSPQKMIRRRLLNSHGIRFVEEKVRLEDGIAMVEAYSAAQRISILGDYNYYEIRLRSDGQNISTQQIDPAGYVGSLTKIAETIATYTGPDLEVARKRIAGLFVRKGLRFYDGQRFLRYTAEQRAAWVSSHKSFLETFHMDNSAALFKPQEAKLVDAILAGDLEYLEQLAQNKMEAEKAPAVVSVENTAERICLVVDFPASGPSPIGIHIRDRDTETVARGELAVDESGSRLTASFPRAAVLESISRLGNIFIEYQGVPAKRIRIGKSVASQEFSGLLVYATANGYMSIDARQAK
;
A
#
# COMPACT_ATOMS: atom_id res chain seq x y z
N MET A 1 -28.45 2.34 0.27
CA MET A 1 -27.00 2.43 0.49
C MET A 1 -26.46 1.03 0.47
N ASP A 2 -25.37 0.80 -0.27
CA ASP A 2 -24.82 -0.53 -0.45
C ASP A 2 -24.17 -1.04 0.84
N TYR A 3 -24.57 -2.23 1.28
CA TYR A 3 -24.01 -2.89 2.47
C TYR A 3 -22.50 -3.11 2.33
N ASP A 4 -22.03 -3.39 1.11
CA ASP A 4 -20.62 -3.63 0.82
C ASP A 4 -19.77 -2.38 1.07
N PHE A 5 -20.35 -1.20 0.85
CA PHE A 5 -19.70 0.07 1.13
C PHE A 5 -19.50 0.28 2.64
N ILE A 6 -20.51 -0.03 3.45
CA ILE A 6 -20.45 0.12 4.90
C ILE A 6 -19.42 -0.83 5.53
N LEU A 7 -19.31 -2.06 5.04
CA LEU A 7 -18.32 -3.04 5.52
C LEU A 7 -16.85 -2.61 5.32
N ARG A 8 -16.60 -1.53 4.57
CA ARG A 8 -15.25 -0.96 4.42
C ARG A 8 -14.75 -0.29 5.70
N THR A 9 -15.64 0.12 6.60
CA THR A 9 -15.29 0.73 7.90
C THR A 9 -16.00 0.02 9.05
N LEU A 10 -15.20 -0.68 9.86
CA LEU A 10 -15.69 -1.46 11.00
C LEU A 10 -15.38 -0.81 12.36
N SER A 11 -14.91 0.43 12.33
CA SER A 11 -14.53 1.12 13.57
C SER A 11 -15.77 1.63 14.33
N PRO A 12 -15.73 1.72 15.67
CA PRO A 12 -16.91 2.00 16.48
C PRO A 12 -17.21 3.49 16.66
N GLN A 13 -16.42 4.39 16.05
CA GLN A 13 -16.62 5.84 16.14
C GLN A 13 -17.82 6.29 15.28
N LYS A 14 -19.03 5.91 15.72
CA LYS A 14 -20.30 6.11 15.01
C LYS A 14 -21.44 6.30 16.01
N MET A 15 -22.55 6.88 15.56
CA MET A 15 -23.78 6.94 16.34
C MET A 15 -24.64 5.70 16.05
N ILE A 16 -24.95 4.92 17.09
CA ILE A 16 -25.80 3.74 17.00
C ILE A 16 -26.99 3.89 17.94
N ARG A 17 -28.19 3.58 17.44
CA ARG A 17 -29.42 3.64 18.24
C ARG A 17 -29.34 2.62 19.38
N ARG A 18 -29.35 3.07 20.64
CA ARG A 18 -29.31 2.19 21.84
C ARG A 18 -30.32 1.03 21.78
N ARG A 19 -31.55 1.29 21.33
CA ARG A 19 -32.59 0.26 21.20
C ARG A 19 -32.16 -0.89 20.27
N LEU A 20 -31.45 -0.58 19.18
CA LEU A 20 -30.95 -1.58 18.23
C LEU A 20 -29.98 -2.55 18.92
N LEU A 21 -29.01 -2.00 19.68
CA LEU A 21 -28.01 -2.80 20.40
C LEU A 21 -28.67 -3.66 21.48
N ASN A 22 -29.63 -3.11 22.22
CA ASN A 22 -30.31 -3.84 23.28
C ASN A 22 -31.23 -4.95 22.74
N SER A 23 -31.98 -4.69 21.67
CA SER A 23 -32.93 -5.67 21.13
C SER A 23 -32.25 -6.87 20.46
N HIS A 24 -31.02 -6.70 19.99
CA HIS A 24 -30.24 -7.76 19.34
C HIS A 24 -29.11 -8.31 20.22
N GLY A 25 -29.00 -7.85 21.48
CA GLY A 25 -27.96 -8.34 22.41
C GLY A 25 -26.52 -7.96 22.02
N ILE A 26 -26.32 -6.97 21.14
CA ILE A 26 -25.00 -6.60 20.61
C ILE A 26 -24.17 -5.94 21.71
N ARG A 27 -23.02 -6.54 22.03
CA ARG A 27 -22.08 -6.07 23.05
C ARG A 27 -20.65 -6.20 22.56
N PHE A 28 -19.76 -5.37 23.09
CA PHE A 28 -18.33 -5.63 22.94
C PHE A 28 -17.95 -6.81 23.82
N VAL A 29 -17.05 -7.64 23.30
CA VAL A 29 -16.41 -8.68 24.11
C VAL A 29 -15.47 -8.00 25.09
N GLU A 30 -15.59 -8.31 26.37
CA GLU A 30 -14.83 -7.64 27.45
C GLU A 30 -13.42 -8.22 27.61
N GLU A 31 -13.21 -9.48 27.18
CA GLU A 31 -11.90 -10.09 27.13
C GLU A 31 -11.01 -9.48 26.03
N LYS A 32 -9.71 -9.80 26.07
CA LYS A 32 -8.73 -9.36 25.06
C LYS A 32 -8.94 -10.09 23.73
N VAL A 33 -9.99 -9.71 23.01
CA VAL A 33 -10.30 -10.18 21.66
C VAL A 33 -9.85 -9.11 20.65
N ARG A 34 -9.20 -9.52 19.57
CA ARG A 34 -8.82 -8.62 18.48
C ARG A 34 -10.02 -8.45 17.54
N LEU A 35 -10.21 -7.26 16.98
CA LEU A 35 -11.36 -6.97 16.10
C LEU A 35 -12.70 -7.11 16.82
N GLU A 36 -12.69 -6.99 18.15
CA GLU A 36 -13.89 -6.94 19.00
C GLU A 36 -14.84 -5.83 18.55
N ASP A 37 -14.27 -4.72 18.10
CA ASP A 37 -15.01 -3.61 17.50
C ASP A 37 -15.66 -4.00 16.17
N GLY A 38 -14.92 -4.69 15.31
CA GLY A 38 -15.43 -5.17 14.04
C GLY A 38 -16.56 -6.19 14.18
N ILE A 39 -16.50 -7.05 15.19
CA ILE A 39 -17.58 -8.00 15.52
C ILE A 39 -18.86 -7.23 15.85
N ALA A 40 -18.83 -6.36 16.87
CA ALA A 40 -20.00 -5.59 17.30
C ALA A 40 -20.56 -4.69 16.19
N MET A 41 -19.68 -4.09 15.39
CA MET A 41 -20.10 -3.19 14.30
C MET A 41 -20.78 -3.92 13.15
N VAL A 42 -20.27 -5.09 12.74
CA VAL A 42 -20.92 -5.87 11.67
C VAL A 42 -22.27 -6.39 12.15
N GLU A 43 -22.42 -6.84 13.39
CA GLU A 43 -23.72 -7.20 13.96
C GLU A 43 -24.69 -6.00 13.93
N ALA A 44 -24.22 -4.81 14.32
CA ALA A 44 -25.04 -3.60 14.31
C ALA A 44 -25.47 -3.18 12.89
N TYR A 45 -24.58 -3.25 11.91
CA TYR A 45 -24.91 -2.94 10.51
C TYR A 45 -25.91 -3.93 9.94
N SER A 46 -25.68 -5.22 10.18
CA SER A 46 -26.54 -6.32 9.78
C SER A 46 -27.96 -6.23 10.35
N ALA A 47 -28.09 -5.83 11.62
CA ALA A 47 -29.39 -5.67 12.29
C ALA A 47 -30.12 -4.37 11.92
N ALA A 48 -29.41 -3.40 11.32
CA ALA A 48 -29.97 -2.08 11.05
C ALA A 48 -30.89 -2.08 9.83
N GLN A 49 -32.14 -1.66 10.01
CA GLN A 49 -33.09 -1.44 8.90
C GLN A 49 -32.70 -0.24 8.02
N ARG A 50 -31.94 0.71 8.57
CA ARG A 50 -31.46 1.90 7.86
C ARG A 50 -30.10 2.31 8.40
N ILE A 51 -29.17 2.55 7.48
CA ILE A 51 -27.85 3.13 7.75
C ILE A 51 -27.78 4.46 7.00
N SER A 52 -27.30 5.51 7.67
CA SER A 52 -27.13 6.85 7.10
C SER A 52 -25.66 7.26 7.22
N ILE A 53 -25.16 7.98 6.22
CA ILE A 53 -23.82 8.57 6.23
C ILE A 53 -23.99 10.08 6.19
N LEU A 54 -23.28 10.76 7.08
CA LEU A 54 -23.19 12.21 7.16
C LEU A 54 -21.72 12.60 6.96
N GLY A 55 -21.45 13.55 6.08
CA GLY A 55 -20.09 13.89 5.63
C GLY A 55 -19.96 15.31 5.08
N ASP A 56 -20.80 16.22 5.56
CA ASP A 56 -20.78 17.65 5.25
C ASP A 56 -19.72 18.43 6.04
N TYR A 57 -19.21 17.86 7.14
CA TYR A 57 -18.08 18.38 7.91
C TYR A 57 -17.26 17.25 8.56
N ASN A 58 -16.07 17.56 9.08
CA ASN A 58 -15.25 16.64 9.87
C ASN A 58 -15.85 16.44 11.29
N TYR A 59 -16.74 15.45 11.45
CA TYR A 59 -17.40 15.18 12.73
C TYR A 59 -16.54 14.51 13.79
N TYR A 60 -15.56 13.70 13.38
CA TYR A 60 -14.76 12.89 14.29
C TYR A 60 -13.29 12.99 13.93
N GLU A 61 -12.49 13.60 14.81
CA GLU A 61 -11.04 13.67 14.68
C GLU A 61 -10.36 12.60 15.53
N ILE A 62 -9.55 11.75 14.91
CA ILE A 62 -8.74 10.76 15.62
C ILE A 62 -7.39 11.40 15.94
N ARG A 63 -7.10 11.60 17.22
CA ARG A 63 -5.79 12.06 17.67
C ARG A 63 -4.87 10.87 17.94
N LEU A 64 -3.70 10.90 17.32
CA LEU A 64 -2.61 10.00 17.66
C LEU A 64 -2.01 10.43 19.00
N ARG A 65 -1.61 9.46 19.81
CA ARG A 65 -0.90 9.74 21.06
C ARG A 65 0.52 10.23 20.73
N SER A 66 1.03 11.15 21.54
CA SER A 66 2.38 11.73 21.38
C SER A 66 3.49 10.68 21.54
N ASP A 67 3.22 9.60 22.27
CA ASP A 67 4.11 8.46 22.48
C ASP A 67 4.07 7.44 21.34
N GLY A 68 3.16 7.59 20.36
CA GLY A 68 2.96 6.66 19.25
C GLY A 68 2.48 5.26 19.68
N GLN A 69 2.23 5.04 20.97
CA GLN A 69 1.81 3.75 21.49
C GLN A 69 0.33 3.55 21.30
N ASN A 70 -0.08 2.30 21.07
CA ASN A 70 -1.47 1.88 21.11
C ASN A 70 -1.59 0.59 21.93
N ILE A 71 -2.76 0.33 22.51
CA ILE A 71 -3.03 -0.92 23.26
C ILE A 71 -2.78 -2.16 22.37
N SER A 72 -2.85 -1.98 21.05
CA SER A 72 -2.61 -3.01 20.03
C SER A 72 -1.15 -3.37 19.73
N THR A 73 -0.16 -2.78 20.42
CA THR A 73 1.30 -2.94 20.10
C THR A 73 1.86 -4.33 20.45
N GLN A 74 1.10 -5.15 21.19
CA GLN A 74 1.49 -6.53 21.50
C GLN A 74 1.44 -7.44 20.27
N GLN A 75 2.26 -8.49 20.29
CA GLN A 75 2.25 -9.54 19.27
C GLN A 75 0.83 -10.09 19.09
N ILE A 76 0.44 -10.27 17.83
CA ILE A 76 -0.89 -10.79 17.49
C ILE A 76 -0.79 -12.31 17.44
N ASP A 77 -1.61 -12.99 18.22
CA ASP A 77 -1.86 -14.42 18.07
C ASP A 77 -2.65 -14.68 16.77
N PRO A 78 -2.10 -15.41 15.78
CA PRO A 78 -2.77 -15.67 14.52
C PRO A 78 -4.13 -16.37 14.69
N ALA A 79 -4.20 -17.38 15.56
CA ALA A 79 -5.42 -18.17 15.75
C ALA A 79 -6.56 -17.33 16.34
N GLY A 80 -6.29 -16.58 17.42
CA GLY A 80 -7.26 -15.68 18.03
C GLY A 80 -7.70 -14.53 17.09
N TYR A 81 -6.77 -13.98 16.29
CA TYR A 81 -7.12 -12.97 15.30
C TYR A 81 -8.03 -13.52 14.21
N VAL A 82 -7.68 -14.68 13.63
CA VAL A 82 -8.47 -15.30 12.57
C VAL A 82 -9.81 -15.79 13.10
N GLY A 83 -9.88 -16.33 14.33
CA GLY A 83 -11.15 -16.68 14.95
C GLY A 83 -12.09 -15.48 15.09
N SER A 84 -11.55 -14.29 15.36
CA SER A 84 -12.34 -13.05 15.38
C SER A 84 -12.79 -12.63 13.98
N LEU A 85 -11.93 -12.80 12.97
CA LEU A 85 -12.28 -12.59 11.56
C LEU A 85 -13.39 -13.56 11.09
N THR A 86 -13.35 -14.82 11.52
CA THR A 86 -14.37 -15.84 11.26
C THR A 86 -15.72 -15.42 11.81
N LYS A 87 -15.80 -14.93 13.06
CA LYS A 87 -17.07 -14.43 13.64
C LYS A 87 -17.70 -13.30 12.82
N ILE A 88 -16.86 -12.38 12.32
CA ILE A 88 -17.32 -11.29 11.45
C ILE A 88 -17.85 -11.88 10.13
N ALA A 89 -17.12 -12.82 9.52
CA ALA A 89 -17.50 -13.45 8.27
C ALA A 89 -18.77 -14.30 8.38
N GLU A 90 -18.95 -15.04 9.47
CA GLU A 90 -20.18 -15.77 9.81
C GLU A 90 -21.37 -14.80 9.89
N THR A 91 -21.21 -13.68 10.61
CA THR A 91 -22.25 -12.66 10.69
C THR A 91 -22.59 -12.11 9.29
N ILE A 92 -21.61 -11.83 8.45
CA ILE A 92 -21.86 -11.40 7.06
C ILE A 92 -22.63 -12.48 6.28
N ALA A 93 -22.25 -13.75 6.40
CA ALA A 93 -22.91 -14.85 5.71
C ALA A 93 -24.37 -15.00 6.15
N THR A 94 -24.61 -15.06 7.47
CA THR A 94 -25.95 -15.21 8.06
C THR A 94 -26.89 -14.11 7.58
N TYR A 95 -26.45 -12.85 7.59
CA TYR A 95 -27.30 -11.72 7.20
C TYR A 95 -27.41 -11.50 5.70
N THR A 96 -26.46 -12.01 4.91
CA THR A 96 -26.60 -12.04 3.44
C THR A 96 -27.70 -13.02 3.01
N GLY A 97 -27.93 -14.07 3.80
CA GLY A 97 -28.97 -15.06 3.54
C GLY A 97 -28.55 -16.10 2.50
N PRO A 98 -29.47 -16.62 1.67
CA PRO A 98 -29.20 -17.79 0.82
C PRO A 98 -28.28 -17.50 -0.38
N ASP A 99 -27.99 -16.23 -0.67
CA ASP A 99 -27.09 -15.86 -1.76
C ASP A 99 -25.62 -16.05 -1.35
N LEU A 100 -25.14 -17.28 -1.55
CA LEU A 100 -23.78 -17.68 -1.20
C LEU A 100 -22.72 -16.92 -2.02
N GLU A 101 -23.01 -16.53 -3.26
CA GLU A 101 -22.05 -15.80 -4.09
C GLU A 101 -21.83 -14.39 -3.56
N VAL A 102 -22.92 -13.69 -3.21
CA VAL A 102 -22.83 -12.36 -2.60
C VAL A 102 -22.15 -12.45 -1.23
N ALA A 103 -22.45 -13.47 -0.42
CA ALA A 103 -21.80 -13.67 0.86
C ALA A 103 -20.28 -13.86 0.69
N ARG A 104 -19.86 -14.73 -0.24
CA ARG A 104 -18.44 -14.97 -0.55
C ARG A 104 -17.75 -13.71 -1.02
N LYS A 105 -18.35 -12.91 -1.92
CA LYS A 105 -17.77 -11.64 -2.38
C LYS A 105 -17.55 -10.64 -1.24
N ARG A 106 -18.52 -10.53 -0.32
CA ARG A 106 -18.40 -9.66 0.86
C ARG A 106 -17.28 -10.11 1.80
N ILE A 107 -17.21 -11.42 2.08
CA ILE A 107 -16.19 -12.00 2.94
C ILE A 107 -14.82 -11.93 2.28
N ALA A 108 -14.71 -12.11 0.96
CA ALA A 108 -13.48 -11.90 0.21
C ALA A 108 -12.98 -10.46 0.36
N GLY A 109 -13.86 -9.47 0.22
CA GLY A 109 -13.52 -8.07 0.47
C GLY A 109 -13.04 -7.81 1.91
N LEU A 110 -13.66 -8.45 2.90
CA LEU A 110 -13.20 -8.43 4.30
C LEU A 110 -11.80 -9.05 4.42
N PHE A 111 -11.58 -10.22 3.81
CA PHE A 111 -10.31 -10.95 3.84
C PHE A 111 -9.18 -10.17 3.17
N VAL A 112 -9.43 -9.48 2.06
CA VAL A 112 -8.43 -8.56 1.45
C VAL A 112 -7.99 -7.50 2.45
N ARG A 113 -8.94 -6.84 3.13
CA ARG A 113 -8.64 -5.73 4.06
C ARG A 113 -8.03 -6.20 5.38
N LYS A 114 -8.42 -7.36 5.89
CA LYS A 114 -8.10 -7.80 7.25
C LYS A 114 -7.20 -9.04 7.31
N GLY A 115 -7.19 -9.89 6.29
CA GLY A 115 -6.32 -11.08 6.17
C GLY A 115 -5.09 -10.85 5.30
N LEU A 116 -5.26 -10.43 4.04
CA LEU A 116 -4.13 -10.29 3.10
C LEU A 116 -3.09 -9.24 3.54
N ARG A 117 -3.46 -8.29 4.39
CA ARG A 117 -2.54 -7.30 4.98
C ARG A 117 -1.40 -7.89 5.85
N PHE A 118 -1.45 -9.19 6.19
CA PHE A 118 -0.36 -9.88 6.89
C PHE A 118 0.73 -10.39 5.93
N TYR A 119 0.42 -10.45 4.64
CA TYR A 119 1.32 -10.84 3.55
C TYR A 119 1.91 -9.63 2.82
N ASP A 120 1.76 -8.44 3.41
CA ASP A 120 2.49 -7.27 2.94
C ASP A 120 4.00 -7.53 3.02
N GLY A 121 4.75 -7.16 1.98
CA GLY A 121 6.12 -7.62 1.75
C GLY A 121 7.02 -7.44 2.96
N GLN A 122 7.11 -6.21 3.48
CA GLN A 122 7.96 -5.93 4.64
C GLN A 122 7.47 -6.62 5.91
N ARG A 123 6.15 -6.70 6.10
CA ARG A 123 5.55 -7.28 7.30
C ARG A 123 5.76 -8.78 7.35
N PHE A 124 5.48 -9.48 6.26
CA PHE A 124 5.59 -10.93 6.17
C PHE A 124 7.02 -11.42 6.33
N LEU A 125 7.97 -10.72 5.70
CA LEU A 125 9.39 -11.04 5.79
C LEU A 125 10.00 -10.81 7.19
N ARG A 126 9.35 -10.02 8.06
CA ARG A 126 9.79 -9.83 9.45
C ARG A 126 9.37 -10.97 10.39
N TYR A 127 8.41 -11.79 10.00
CA TYR A 127 7.98 -12.92 10.83
C TYR A 127 9.04 -14.03 10.86
N THR A 128 9.12 -14.75 11.98
CA THR A 128 9.86 -16.03 12.05
C THR A 128 9.15 -17.09 11.20
N ALA A 129 9.84 -18.18 10.89
CA ALA A 129 9.25 -19.28 10.12
C ALA A 129 7.99 -19.85 10.79
N GLU A 130 8.01 -19.99 12.12
CA GLU A 130 6.88 -20.49 12.91
C GLU A 130 5.70 -19.52 12.86
N GLN A 131 5.97 -18.22 12.94
CA GLN A 131 4.93 -17.19 12.83
C GLN A 131 4.30 -17.19 11.43
N ARG A 132 5.08 -17.33 10.36
CA ARG A 132 4.57 -17.44 8.98
C ARG A 132 3.68 -18.66 8.83
N ALA A 133 4.15 -19.82 9.30
CA ALA A 133 3.39 -21.06 9.28
C ALA A 133 2.06 -20.94 10.05
N ALA A 134 2.06 -20.31 11.23
CA ALA A 134 0.86 -20.10 12.03
C ALA A 134 -0.17 -19.18 11.34
N TRP A 135 0.29 -18.09 10.71
CA TRP A 135 -0.57 -17.20 9.91
C TRP A 135 -1.16 -17.91 8.70
N VAL A 136 -0.35 -18.64 7.94
CA VAL A 136 -0.80 -19.38 6.76
C VAL A 136 -1.79 -20.47 7.14
N SER A 137 -1.49 -21.27 8.17
CA SER A 137 -2.40 -22.32 8.65
C SER A 137 -3.75 -21.75 9.11
N SER A 138 -3.73 -20.66 9.88
CA SER A 138 -4.95 -20.03 10.37
C SER A 138 -5.79 -19.45 9.22
N HIS A 139 -5.17 -18.71 8.30
CA HIS A 139 -5.88 -18.16 7.14
C HIS A 139 -6.35 -19.23 6.14
N LYS A 140 -5.60 -20.33 5.97
CA LYS A 140 -6.03 -21.47 5.16
C LYS A 140 -7.34 -22.04 5.70
N SER A 141 -7.42 -22.31 7.01
CA SER A 141 -8.65 -22.79 7.64
C SER A 141 -9.82 -21.83 7.43
N PHE A 142 -9.59 -20.51 7.52
CA PHE A 142 -10.61 -19.51 7.21
C PHE A 142 -11.09 -19.60 5.75
N LEU A 143 -10.17 -19.65 4.78
CA LEU A 143 -10.49 -19.69 3.36
C LEU A 143 -11.25 -20.96 2.97
N GLU A 144 -10.87 -22.11 3.54
CA GLU A 144 -11.56 -23.38 3.37
C GLU A 144 -12.98 -23.33 3.97
N THR A 145 -13.12 -22.77 5.18
CA THR A 145 -14.42 -22.62 5.86
C THR A 145 -15.44 -21.84 5.03
N PHE A 146 -15.00 -20.81 4.31
CA PHE A 146 -15.87 -19.98 3.48
C PHE A 146 -15.86 -20.33 1.99
N HIS A 147 -15.27 -21.48 1.61
CA HIS A 147 -15.21 -21.99 0.24
C HIS A 147 -14.67 -20.96 -0.76
N MET A 148 -13.47 -20.45 -0.46
CA MET A 148 -12.77 -19.44 -1.27
C MET A 148 -11.72 -20.03 -2.23
N ASP A 149 -11.91 -21.29 -2.62
CA ASP A 149 -11.05 -22.05 -3.52
C ASP A 149 -11.10 -21.56 -4.98
N ASN A 150 -12.20 -20.94 -5.41
CA ASN A 150 -12.27 -20.23 -6.69
C ASN A 150 -11.75 -18.79 -6.58
N SER A 151 -10.46 -18.64 -6.28
CA SER A 151 -9.84 -17.35 -5.96
C SER A 151 -9.95 -16.34 -7.11
N ALA A 152 -9.78 -16.79 -8.37
CA ALA A 152 -9.82 -15.93 -9.56
C ALA A 152 -11.18 -15.24 -9.78
N ALA A 153 -12.28 -15.83 -9.29
CA ALA A 153 -13.61 -15.23 -9.36
C ALA A 153 -13.90 -14.22 -8.24
N LEU A 154 -13.15 -14.28 -7.14
CA LEU A 154 -13.40 -13.51 -5.91
C LEU A 154 -12.39 -12.38 -5.67
N PHE A 155 -11.18 -12.51 -6.20
CA PHE A 155 -10.05 -11.65 -5.89
C PHE A 155 -9.41 -11.09 -7.17
N LYS A 156 -8.70 -9.96 -7.04
CA LYS A 156 -7.89 -9.44 -8.15
C LYS A 156 -6.72 -10.40 -8.45
N PRO A 157 -6.11 -10.36 -9.65
CA PRO A 157 -5.08 -11.33 -10.04
C PRO A 157 -3.91 -11.47 -9.05
N GLN A 158 -3.44 -10.37 -8.43
CA GLN A 158 -2.36 -10.43 -7.43
C GLN A 158 -2.84 -10.98 -6.07
N GLU A 159 -4.07 -10.69 -5.69
CA GLU A 159 -4.69 -11.18 -4.45
C GLU A 159 -5.01 -12.68 -4.57
N ALA A 160 -5.50 -13.12 -5.74
CA ALA A 160 -5.77 -14.52 -6.04
C ALA A 160 -4.51 -15.39 -5.90
N LYS A 161 -3.36 -14.94 -6.43
CA LYS A 161 -2.06 -15.62 -6.23
C LYS A 161 -1.70 -15.82 -4.76
N LEU A 162 -1.95 -14.82 -3.92
CA LEU A 162 -1.72 -14.94 -2.48
C LEU A 162 -2.69 -15.94 -1.85
N VAL A 163 -3.97 -15.89 -2.21
CA VAL A 163 -5.00 -16.80 -1.70
C VAL A 163 -4.69 -18.25 -2.09
N ASP A 164 -4.32 -18.51 -3.34
CA ASP A 164 -3.95 -19.83 -3.83
C ASP A 164 -2.75 -20.39 -3.09
N ALA A 165 -1.72 -19.55 -2.87
CA ALA A 165 -0.53 -19.93 -2.12
C ALA A 165 -0.84 -20.23 -0.64
N ILE A 166 -1.74 -19.47 -0.01
CA ILE A 166 -2.20 -19.72 1.36
C ILE A 166 -2.95 -21.06 1.43
N LEU A 167 -3.87 -21.33 0.49
CA LEU A 167 -4.62 -22.59 0.41
C LEU A 167 -3.69 -23.79 0.18
N ALA A 168 -2.66 -23.63 -0.66
CA ALA A 168 -1.62 -24.64 -0.88
C ALA A 168 -0.71 -24.84 0.35
N GLY A 169 -0.62 -23.85 1.24
CA GLY A 169 0.38 -23.83 2.32
C GLY A 169 1.80 -23.56 1.80
N ASP A 170 1.93 -22.93 0.63
CA ASP A 170 3.19 -22.71 -0.06
C ASP A 170 3.91 -21.49 0.52
N LEU A 171 4.66 -21.73 1.60
CA LEU A 171 5.44 -20.70 2.29
C LEU A 171 6.54 -20.12 1.42
N GLU A 172 7.20 -20.93 0.61
CA GLU A 172 8.30 -20.50 -0.26
C GLU A 172 7.80 -19.52 -1.32
N TYR A 173 6.68 -19.84 -1.97
CA TYR A 173 6.09 -18.95 -2.96
C TYR A 173 5.56 -17.66 -2.33
N LEU A 174 4.97 -17.72 -1.13
CA LEU A 174 4.54 -16.52 -0.39
C LEU A 174 5.73 -15.61 -0.04
N GLU A 175 6.86 -16.18 0.36
CA GLU A 175 8.09 -15.44 0.61
C GLU A 175 8.65 -14.80 -0.66
N GLN A 176 8.61 -15.53 -1.79
CA GLN A 176 9.02 -15.00 -3.07
C GLN A 176 8.12 -13.84 -3.53
N LEU A 177 6.80 -13.96 -3.38
CA LEU A 177 5.86 -12.86 -3.66
C LEU A 177 6.14 -11.63 -2.79
N ALA A 178 6.41 -11.84 -1.50
CA ALA A 178 6.76 -10.77 -0.57
C ALA A 178 8.08 -10.07 -0.94
N GLN A 179 9.10 -10.85 -1.31
CA GLN A 179 10.40 -10.33 -1.75
C GLN A 179 10.29 -9.56 -3.07
N ASN A 180 9.55 -10.08 -4.04
CA ASN A 180 9.31 -9.42 -5.33
C ASN A 180 8.59 -8.08 -5.15
N LYS A 181 7.62 -8.02 -4.22
CA LYS A 181 6.93 -6.78 -3.87
C LYS A 181 7.90 -5.76 -3.24
N MET A 182 8.72 -6.20 -2.29
CA MET A 182 9.75 -5.35 -1.69
C MET A 182 10.74 -4.81 -2.71
N GLU A 183 11.15 -5.65 -3.66
CA GLU A 183 12.02 -5.26 -4.77
C GLU A 183 11.34 -4.19 -5.64
N ALA A 184 10.09 -4.42 -6.05
CA ALA A 184 9.32 -3.49 -6.90
C ALA A 184 9.06 -2.12 -6.23
N GLU A 185 9.01 -2.08 -4.90
CA GLU A 185 8.81 -0.86 -4.11
C GLU A 185 10.10 -0.05 -3.91
N LYS A 186 11.29 -0.63 -4.17
CA LYS A 186 12.54 0.13 -4.07
C LYS A 186 12.51 1.36 -4.97
N ALA A 187 13.07 2.46 -4.46
CA ALA A 187 13.23 3.67 -5.24
C ALA A 187 14.32 3.46 -6.31
N PRO A 188 14.11 3.97 -7.54
CA PRO A 188 15.16 3.96 -8.56
C PRO A 188 16.37 4.75 -8.08
N ALA A 189 17.57 4.36 -8.52
CA ALA A 189 18.83 4.94 -8.07
C ALA A 189 19.74 5.29 -9.24
N VAL A 190 20.23 6.52 -9.25
CA VAL A 190 21.22 6.96 -10.24
C VAL A 190 22.56 6.30 -9.97
N VAL A 191 23.13 5.68 -10.99
CA VAL A 191 24.44 5.03 -10.95
C VAL A 191 25.52 5.81 -11.70
N SER A 192 25.12 6.72 -12.59
CA SER A 192 26.02 7.66 -13.24
C SER A 192 25.30 8.97 -13.56
N VAL A 193 26.04 10.07 -13.43
CA VAL A 193 25.63 11.42 -13.82
C VAL A 193 26.71 11.97 -14.74
N GLU A 194 26.28 12.69 -15.77
CA GLU A 194 27.15 13.54 -16.57
C GLU A 194 26.46 14.89 -16.75
N ASN A 195 27.03 15.94 -16.17
CA ASN A 195 26.53 17.30 -16.25
C ASN A 195 27.45 18.12 -17.16
N THR A 196 26.96 18.50 -18.35
CA THR A 196 27.74 19.20 -19.38
C THR A 196 27.14 20.56 -19.71
N ALA A 197 27.76 21.28 -20.65
CA ALA A 197 27.24 22.55 -21.15
C ALA A 197 25.88 22.42 -21.85
N GLU A 198 25.61 21.26 -22.45
CA GLU A 198 24.42 21.07 -23.29
C GLU A 198 23.33 20.26 -22.59
N ARG A 199 23.71 19.25 -21.80
CA ARG A 199 22.76 18.29 -21.23
C ARG A 199 23.15 17.80 -19.83
N ILE A 200 22.15 17.31 -19.12
CA ILE A 200 22.31 16.48 -17.93
C ILE A 200 21.92 15.06 -18.31
N CYS A 201 22.87 14.14 -18.32
CA CYS A 201 22.66 12.74 -18.66
C CYS A 201 22.74 11.87 -17.40
N LEU A 202 21.82 10.92 -17.27
CA LEU A 202 21.69 10.04 -16.12
C LEU A 202 21.66 8.59 -16.60
N VAL A 203 22.30 7.71 -15.84
CA VAL A 203 22.06 6.27 -15.90
C VAL A 203 21.41 5.88 -14.57
N VAL A 204 20.24 5.25 -14.64
CA VAL A 204 19.41 4.96 -13.47
C VAL A 204 19.06 3.48 -13.45
N ASP A 205 19.38 2.81 -12.35
CA ASP A 205 18.91 1.46 -12.06
C ASP A 205 17.53 1.54 -11.41
N PHE A 206 16.62 0.67 -11.82
CA PHE A 206 15.28 0.56 -11.26
C PHE A 206 14.84 -0.90 -11.15
N PRO A 207 13.89 -1.22 -10.25
CA PRO A 207 13.49 -2.62 -10.04
C PRO A 207 12.79 -3.23 -11.26
N ALA A 208 13.35 -4.32 -11.80
CA ALA A 208 12.77 -5.06 -12.92
C ALA A 208 11.40 -5.70 -12.60
N SER A 209 11.15 -6.00 -11.32
CA SER A 209 9.85 -6.51 -10.85
C SER A 209 8.77 -5.43 -10.73
N GLY A 210 9.14 -4.16 -10.91
CA GLY A 210 8.23 -3.01 -10.85
C GLY A 210 7.63 -2.64 -12.21
N PRO A 211 6.76 -1.61 -12.25
CA PRO A 211 6.26 -1.08 -13.51
C PRO A 211 7.39 -0.45 -14.32
N SER A 212 7.34 -0.57 -15.64
CA SER A 212 8.30 0.07 -16.53
C SER A 212 8.14 1.60 -16.54
N PRO A 213 9.24 2.36 -16.51
CA PRO A 213 9.24 3.81 -16.71
C PRO A 213 8.61 4.24 -18.04
N ILE A 214 7.76 5.26 -18.01
CA ILE A 214 7.16 5.85 -19.22
C ILE A 214 7.54 7.32 -19.45
N GLY A 215 8.13 7.96 -18.44
CA GLY A 215 8.50 9.37 -18.48
C GLY A 215 9.54 9.71 -17.42
N ILE A 216 10.25 10.81 -17.61
CA ILE A 216 11.15 11.38 -16.60
C ILE A 216 11.09 12.90 -16.65
N HIS A 217 11.08 13.54 -15.48
CA HIS A 217 11.00 14.99 -15.42
C HIS A 217 11.69 15.58 -14.19
N ILE A 218 12.08 16.84 -14.29
CA ILE A 218 12.54 17.67 -13.17
C ILE A 218 11.44 18.67 -12.87
N ARG A 219 11.00 18.72 -11.62
CA ARG A 219 9.96 19.65 -11.15
C ARG A 219 10.56 20.71 -10.22
N ASP A 220 10.31 21.97 -10.53
CA ASP A 220 10.69 23.09 -9.66
C ASP A 220 9.92 23.05 -8.34
N ARG A 221 10.59 23.30 -7.22
CA ARG A 221 9.99 23.20 -5.88
C ARG A 221 9.06 24.34 -5.52
N ASP A 222 9.22 25.49 -6.15
CA ASP A 222 8.52 26.71 -5.75
C ASP A 222 7.34 27.00 -6.72
N THR A 223 7.51 26.67 -8.01
CA THR A 223 6.54 26.97 -9.08
C THR A 223 5.83 25.75 -9.67
N GLU A 224 6.27 24.53 -9.31
CA GLU A 224 5.79 23.25 -9.87
C GLU A 224 5.93 23.12 -11.40
N THR A 225 6.66 24.02 -12.06
CA THR A 225 7.02 23.91 -13.48
C THR A 225 7.89 22.68 -13.72
N VAL A 226 7.83 22.13 -14.94
CA VAL A 226 8.41 20.83 -15.27
C VAL A 226 9.31 20.92 -16.50
N ALA A 227 10.57 20.52 -16.34
CA ALA A 227 11.47 20.20 -17.46
C ALA A 227 11.37 18.69 -17.76
N ARG A 228 10.89 18.31 -18.95
CA ARG A 228 10.82 16.91 -19.36
C ARG A 228 12.15 16.44 -19.94
N GLY A 229 12.52 15.20 -19.64
CA GLY A 229 13.69 14.55 -20.20
C GLY A 229 13.30 13.49 -21.23
N GLU A 230 14.25 13.17 -22.09
CA GLU A 230 14.19 11.97 -22.92
C GLU A 230 14.66 10.78 -22.09
N LEU A 231 14.08 9.60 -22.29
CA LEU A 231 14.52 8.37 -21.63
C LEU A 231 14.53 7.19 -22.60
N ALA A 232 15.44 6.25 -22.36
CA ALA A 232 15.46 4.94 -23.00
C ALA A 232 15.69 3.87 -21.94
N VAL A 233 14.83 2.85 -21.94
CA VAL A 233 14.96 1.67 -21.07
C VAL A 233 15.75 0.61 -21.82
N ASP A 234 16.65 -0.07 -21.12
CA ASP A 234 17.45 -1.15 -21.69
C ASP A 234 16.62 -2.42 -21.93
N GLU A 235 17.19 -3.38 -22.68
CA GLU A 235 16.51 -4.65 -22.96
C GLU A 235 16.24 -5.48 -21.69
N SER A 236 17.05 -5.30 -20.64
CA SER A 236 16.86 -6.00 -19.37
C SER A 236 15.64 -5.50 -18.57
N GLY A 237 15.14 -4.30 -18.89
CA GLY A 237 14.04 -3.67 -18.15
C GLY A 237 14.41 -3.30 -16.72
N SER A 238 15.71 -3.09 -16.44
CA SER A 238 16.21 -2.79 -15.09
C SER A 238 17.12 -1.57 -15.04
N ARG A 239 17.47 -1.02 -16.21
CA ARG A 239 18.28 0.18 -16.33
C ARG A 239 17.69 1.11 -17.39
N LEU A 240 17.74 2.41 -17.12
CA LEU A 240 17.40 3.42 -18.10
C LEU A 240 18.51 4.45 -18.22
N THR A 241 18.62 5.03 -19.41
CA THR A 241 19.32 6.29 -19.63
C THR A 241 18.30 7.41 -19.74
N ALA A 242 18.63 8.57 -19.18
CA ALA A 242 17.81 9.76 -19.31
C ALA A 242 18.68 10.97 -19.66
N SER A 243 18.13 11.90 -20.44
CA SER A 243 18.84 13.13 -20.77
C SER A 243 17.91 14.34 -20.75
N PHE A 244 18.42 15.45 -20.22
CA PHE A 244 17.71 16.72 -20.14
C PHE A 244 18.51 17.80 -20.85
N PRO A 245 17.94 18.53 -21.83
CA PRO A 245 18.58 19.72 -22.37
C PRO A 245 18.79 20.76 -21.26
N ARG A 246 20.02 21.21 -21.07
CA ARG A 246 20.38 22.14 -19.99
C ARG A 246 19.58 23.44 -20.06
N ALA A 247 19.36 23.96 -21.26
CA ALA A 247 18.54 25.15 -21.49
C ALA A 247 17.11 24.99 -20.95
N ALA A 248 16.45 23.85 -21.22
CA ALA A 248 15.11 23.56 -20.72
C ALA A 248 15.07 23.45 -19.19
N VAL A 249 16.12 22.89 -18.58
CA VAL A 249 16.27 22.83 -17.12
C VAL A 249 16.39 24.24 -16.54
N LEU A 250 17.23 25.11 -17.10
CA LEU A 250 17.35 26.48 -16.59
C LEU A 250 16.10 27.31 -16.81
N GLU A 251 15.39 27.12 -17.92
CA GLU A 251 14.12 27.82 -18.18
C GLU A 251 13.06 27.41 -17.15
N SER A 252 12.98 26.12 -16.83
CA SER A 252 11.94 25.58 -15.96
C SER A 252 12.28 25.71 -14.47
N ILE A 253 13.53 25.49 -14.07
CA ILE A 253 13.93 25.42 -12.67
C ILE A 253 14.43 26.78 -12.20
N SER A 254 13.65 27.42 -11.34
CA SER A 254 13.92 28.74 -10.78
C SER A 254 15.07 28.71 -9.77
N ARG A 255 15.08 27.67 -8.92
CA ARG A 255 15.99 27.59 -7.79
C ARG A 255 16.41 26.15 -7.51
N LEU A 256 15.46 25.31 -7.09
CA LEU A 256 15.69 23.92 -6.72
C LEU A 256 14.70 23.03 -7.45
N GLY A 257 15.20 21.97 -8.09
CA GLY A 257 14.41 21.00 -8.82
C GLY A 257 14.49 19.60 -8.22
N ASN A 258 13.38 18.88 -8.16
CA ASN A 258 13.32 17.47 -7.78
C ASN A 258 13.11 16.61 -9.04
N ILE A 259 13.82 15.48 -9.13
CA ILE A 259 13.74 14.59 -10.29
C ILE A 259 12.82 13.41 -10.00
N PHE A 260 11.96 13.08 -10.96
CA PHE A 260 10.96 12.03 -10.86
C PHE A 260 10.96 11.14 -12.11
N ILE A 261 10.72 9.84 -11.90
CA ILE A 261 10.35 8.89 -12.95
C ILE A 261 8.84 8.67 -12.90
N GLU A 262 8.21 8.72 -14.06
CA GLU A 262 6.79 8.47 -14.27
C GLU A 262 6.56 7.01 -14.67
N TYR A 263 5.45 6.48 -14.20
CA TYR A 263 5.02 5.11 -14.44
C TYR A 263 3.52 5.12 -14.79
N GLN A 264 3.07 4.13 -15.54
CA GLN A 264 1.65 4.00 -15.85
C GLN A 264 0.86 3.59 -14.60
N GLY A 265 -0.19 4.35 -14.26
CA GLY A 265 -1.15 3.96 -13.22
C GLY A 265 -0.65 4.03 -11.77
N VAL A 266 0.57 4.51 -11.52
CA VAL A 266 1.09 4.74 -10.16
C VAL A 266 1.77 6.12 -10.04
N PRO A 267 1.85 6.71 -8.83
CA PRO A 267 2.50 8.00 -8.64
C PRO A 267 3.97 7.99 -9.09
N ALA A 268 4.43 9.13 -9.61
CA ALA A 268 5.82 9.31 -10.00
C ALA A 268 6.75 9.13 -8.79
N LYS A 269 7.86 8.40 -8.97
CA LYS A 269 8.82 8.12 -7.90
C LYS A 269 10.02 9.05 -8.00
N ARG A 270 10.47 9.57 -6.86
CA ARG A 270 11.75 10.27 -6.78
C ARG A 270 12.92 9.30 -6.98
N ILE A 271 13.99 9.82 -7.57
CA ILE A 271 15.21 9.05 -7.82
C ILE A 271 16.22 9.28 -6.69
N ARG A 272 16.81 8.21 -6.15
CA ARG A 272 17.92 8.29 -5.20
C ARG A 272 19.23 8.50 -5.94
N ILE A 273 20.22 9.11 -5.28
CA ILE A 273 21.60 9.06 -5.77
C ILE A 273 22.25 7.77 -5.26
N GLY A 274 22.95 7.03 -6.13
CA GLY A 274 23.74 5.88 -5.73
C GLY A 274 24.88 6.30 -4.80
N LYS A 275 25.24 5.44 -3.84
CA LYS A 275 26.25 5.76 -2.81
C LYS A 275 27.62 6.15 -3.37
N SER A 276 27.97 5.65 -4.56
CA SER A 276 29.22 5.91 -5.25
C SER A 276 29.16 7.09 -6.23
N VAL A 277 28.00 7.72 -6.40
CA VAL A 277 27.81 8.82 -7.34
C VAL A 277 28.04 10.15 -6.64
N ALA A 278 29.10 10.86 -7.04
CA ALA A 278 29.40 12.19 -6.53
C ALA A 278 28.43 13.24 -7.08
N SER A 279 28.25 14.32 -6.33
CA SER A 279 27.56 15.51 -6.85
C SER A 279 28.40 16.12 -7.98
N GLN A 280 27.75 16.65 -9.01
CA GLN A 280 28.41 17.27 -10.15
C GLN A 280 27.90 18.68 -10.37
N GLU A 281 28.83 19.61 -10.55
CA GLU A 281 28.54 21.00 -10.84
C GLU A 281 29.11 21.35 -12.21
N PHE A 282 28.31 22.05 -13.01
CA PHE A 282 28.77 22.62 -14.27
C PHE A 282 28.12 23.99 -14.52
N SER A 283 28.96 25.02 -14.57
CA SER A 283 28.55 26.42 -14.80
C SER A 283 27.40 26.86 -13.88
N GLY A 284 27.57 26.64 -12.57
CA GLY A 284 26.65 27.00 -11.50
C GLY A 284 25.44 26.09 -11.35
N LEU A 285 25.26 25.10 -12.23
CA LEU A 285 24.17 24.13 -12.14
C LEU A 285 24.67 22.90 -11.40
N LEU A 286 24.21 22.71 -10.17
CA LEU A 286 24.63 21.63 -9.30
C LEU A 286 23.61 20.49 -9.30
N VAL A 287 24.06 19.29 -9.61
CA VAL A 287 23.33 18.04 -9.45
C VAL A 287 23.82 17.37 -8.17
N TYR A 288 22.92 17.16 -7.20
CA TYR A 288 23.31 16.76 -5.85
C TYR A 288 22.32 15.83 -5.15
N ALA A 289 22.78 15.27 -4.03
CA ALA A 289 21.97 14.47 -3.11
C ALA A 289 21.37 15.34 -1.99
N THR A 290 20.06 15.26 -1.79
CA THR A 290 19.40 15.81 -0.60
C THR A 290 19.80 15.04 0.67
N ALA A 291 19.49 15.58 1.85
CA ALA A 291 19.73 14.92 3.14
C ALA A 291 19.11 13.51 3.25
N ASN A 292 18.02 13.24 2.51
CA ASN A 292 17.35 11.93 2.48
C ASN A 292 17.91 11.00 1.37
N GLY A 293 18.96 11.43 0.65
CA GLY A 293 19.60 10.69 -0.42
C GLY A 293 18.86 10.71 -1.76
N TYR A 294 17.87 11.59 -1.93
CA TYR A 294 17.22 11.81 -3.23
C TYR A 294 18.00 12.79 -4.08
N MET A 295 18.06 12.53 -5.38
CA MET A 295 18.67 13.43 -6.36
C MET A 295 17.85 14.71 -6.53
N SER A 296 18.53 15.84 -6.69
CA SER A 296 17.94 17.14 -6.94
C SER A 296 18.92 18.02 -7.73
N ILE A 297 18.40 19.11 -8.27
CA ILE A 297 19.17 20.11 -9.00
C ILE A 297 19.08 21.43 -8.26
N ASP A 298 20.18 22.16 -8.22
CA ASP A 298 20.27 23.53 -7.73
C ASP A 298 20.78 24.44 -8.85
N ALA A 299 19.93 25.36 -9.28
CA ALA A 299 20.18 26.29 -10.38
C ALA A 299 20.50 27.71 -9.90
N ARG A 300 20.67 27.93 -8.59
CA ARG A 300 20.85 29.27 -8.01
C ARG A 300 22.08 30.02 -8.52
N GLN A 301 23.14 29.30 -8.85
CA GLN A 301 24.39 29.88 -9.34
C GLN A 301 24.52 29.79 -10.87
N ALA A 302 23.53 29.16 -11.54
CA ALA A 302 23.53 28.91 -12.98
C ALA A 302 22.80 29.99 -13.79
N LYS A 303 22.20 30.97 -13.10
CA LYS A 303 21.42 32.07 -13.66
C LYS A 303 22.02 33.40 -13.26
#